data_AF-A0A9D3B6L1-F1
#
_entry.id   AF-A0A9D3B6L1-F1
#
_cell.length_a   1.000
_cell.length_b   1.000
_cell.length_c   1.000
_cell.angle_alpha   90.00
_cell.angle_beta   90.00
_cell.angle_gamma   90.00
#
_symmetry.space_group_name_H-M   'P 1'
#
loop_
_entity.id
_entity.type
_entity.pdbx_description
1 polymer ?
#
loop_
_entity_poly.entity_id
_entity_poly.type
_entity_poly.pdbx_seq_one_letter_code
_entity_poly.pdbx_strand_id
1 'polypeptide(L)' 'MSHEYYRRGRNWFTAIGVLFCVMGGIVLIQQLLIWGIEFVEEFLVNAEFTNEKVSVAMLGFGIFMIVLGFRKHEQKR' A
#
# COMPACT_ATOMS: atom_id res chain seq x y z
N MET A 1 -36.79 6.15 8.50
CA MET A 1 -35.60 5.68 7.76
C MET A 1 -34.42 6.51 8.22
N SER A 2 -33.40 5.86 8.79
CA SER A 2 -32.26 6.52 9.45
C SER A 2 -31.41 7.33 8.48
N HIS A 3 -31.16 8.60 8.82
CA HIS A 3 -30.45 9.60 8.02
C HIS A 3 -28.91 9.49 8.11
N GLU A 4 -28.36 8.35 8.52
CA GLU A 4 -26.96 8.27 9.00
C GLU A 4 -25.91 7.75 8.02
N TYR A 5 -26.26 7.42 6.77
CA TYR A 5 -25.35 6.62 5.93
C TYR A 5 -24.56 7.36 4.83
N TYR A 6 -24.44 8.69 4.86
CA TYR A 6 -23.78 9.43 3.74
C TYR A 6 -22.57 10.29 4.10
N ARG A 7 -21.83 9.93 5.16
CA ARG A 7 -20.51 10.54 5.46
C ARG A 7 -19.30 9.60 5.33
N ARG A 8 -19.52 8.30 5.07
CA ARG A 8 -18.47 7.25 5.15
C ARG A 8 -17.55 7.11 3.92
N GLY A 9 -17.83 7.79 2.82
CA GLY A 9 -17.09 7.62 1.55
C GLY A 9 -15.98 8.63 1.28
N ARG A 10 -15.74 9.61 2.17
CA ARG A 10 -14.89 10.75 1.81
C ARG A 10 -13.39 10.39 1.74
N ASN A 11 -12.92 9.45 2.56
CA ASN A 11 -11.48 9.15 2.71
C ASN A 11 -11.11 7.67 2.43
N TRP A 12 -12.01 6.89 1.82
CA TRP A 12 -11.83 5.42 1.71
C TRP A 12 -10.62 5.03 0.86
N PHE A 13 -10.33 5.79 -0.19
CA PHE A 13 -9.12 5.62 -1.02
C PHE A 13 -7.84 5.79 -0.21
N THR A 14 -7.76 6.84 0.61
CA THR A 14 -6.61 7.07 1.49
C THR A 14 -6.51 5.99 2.56
N ALA A 15 -7.63 5.60 3.18
CA ALA A 15 -7.64 4.56 4.22
C ALA A 15 -7.16 3.19 3.68
N ILE A 16 -7.69 2.75 2.53
CA ILE A 16 -7.24 1.51 1.90
C ILE A 16 -5.78 1.63 1.47
N GLY A 17 -5.38 2.75 0.86
CA GLY A 17 -4.01 2.92 0.43
C GLY A 17 -3.01 2.84 1.59
N VAL A 18 -3.34 3.42 2.75
CA VAL A 18 -2.52 3.30 3.96
C VAL A 18 -2.44 1.85 4.43
N LEU A 19 -3.54 1.10 4.43
CA LEU A 19 -3.52 -0.32 4.81
C LEU A 19 -2.64 -1.15 3.88
N PHE A 20 -2.69 -0.90 2.57
CA PHE A 20 -1.82 -1.55 1.59
C PHE A 20 -0.33 -1.21 1.83
N CYS A 21 -0.02 0.05 2.12
CA CYS A 21 1.35 0.46 2.45
C CYS A 21 1.85 -0.20 3.74
N VAL A 22 1.03 -0.27 4.78
CA VAL A 22 1.40 -0.91 6.07
C VAL A 22 1.68 -2.39 5.85
N MET A 23 0.79 -3.10 5.15
CA MET A 23 0.98 -4.53 4.89
C MET A 23 2.23 -4.80 4.03
N GLY A 24 2.43 -4.05 2.94
CA GLY A 24 3.62 -4.20 2.10
C GLY A 24 4.91 -3.86 2.85
N GLY A 25 4.88 -2.81 3.69
CA GLY A 25 6.00 -2.42 4.53
C GLY A 25 6.37 -3.48 5.58
N ILE A 26 5.38 -4.10 6.23
CA ILE A 26 5.62 -5.19 7.19
C ILE A 26 6.34 -6.35 6.52
N VAL A 27 5.90 -6.78 5.33
CA VAL A 27 6.53 -7.89 4.60
C VAL A 27 7.97 -7.56 4.22
N LEU A 28 8.25 -6.34 3.73
CA LEU A 28 9.62 -5.93 3.42
C LEU A 28 10.51 -5.88 4.65
N ILE A 29 10.03 -5.30 5.76
CA ILE A 29 10.79 -5.24 7.01
C ILE A 29 11.05 -6.65 7.54
N GLN A 30 10.06 -7.54 7.48
CA GLN A 30 10.22 -8.93 7.90
C GLN A 30 11.32 -9.63 7.10
N GLN A 31 11.30 -9.50 5.77
CA GLN A 31 12.30 -10.15 4.92
C GLN A 31 13.69 -9.57 5.15
N LEU A 32 13.81 -8.26 5.36
CA LEU A 32 15.06 -7.62 5.73
C LEU A 32 15.57 -8.07 7.12
N LEU A 33 14.67 -8.30 8.09
CA LEU A 33 15.05 -8.78 9.42
C LEU A 33 15.49 -10.25 9.43
N ILE A 34 14.89 -11.09 8.58
CA ILE A 34 15.22 -12.52 8.51
C ILE A 34 16.48 -12.76 7.69
N TRP A 35 16.59 -12.13 6.53
CA TRP A 35 17.63 -12.42 5.52
C TRP A 35 18.68 -11.31 5.40
N GLY A 36 18.51 -10.18 6.08
CA GLY A 36 19.44 -9.05 5.99
C GLY A 36 19.39 -8.36 4.63
N ILE A 37 20.49 -7.72 4.24
CA ILE A 37 20.57 -6.93 3.00
C ILE A 37 20.72 -7.78 1.73
N GLU A 38 21.13 -9.04 1.86
CA GLU A 38 21.25 -10.01 0.76
C GLU A 38 19.92 -10.24 0.06
N PHE A 39 18.81 -10.18 0.82
CA PHE A 39 17.45 -10.19 0.28
C PHE A 39 17.22 -9.11 -0.78
N VAL A 40 17.83 -7.92 -0.65
CA VAL A 40 17.64 -6.84 -1.62
C VAL A 40 18.28 -7.17 -2.96
N GLU A 41 19.46 -7.79 -2.96
CA GLU A 41 20.09 -8.27 -4.19
C GLU A 41 19.27 -9.39 -4.82
N GLU A 42 18.84 -10.36 -4.02
CA GLU A 42 18.02 -11.46 -4.51
C GLU A 42 16.69 -10.94 -5.09
N PHE A 43 16.04 -9.99 -4.43
CA PHE A 43 14.82 -9.34 -4.91
C PHE A 43 15.00 -8.64 -6.27
N LEU A 44 16.14 -7.96 -6.48
CA LEU A 44 16.41 -7.19 -7.70
C LEU A 44 16.79 -8.07 -8.89
N VAL A 45 17.52 -9.17 -8.64
CA VAL A 45 18.10 -10.00 -9.69
C VAL A 45 17.23 -11.21 -10.01
N ASN A 46 16.46 -11.71 -9.05
CA ASN A 46 15.60 -12.87 -9.24
C ASN A 46 14.36 -12.50 -10.06
N ALA A 47 14.06 -13.28 -11.11
CA ALA A 47 12.89 -13.07 -11.97
C ALA A 47 11.62 -13.76 -11.45
N GLU A 48 11.71 -14.62 -10.44
CA GLU A 48 10.59 -15.38 -9.90
C GLU A 48 9.54 -14.51 -9.20
N PHE A 49 8.29 -14.96 -9.21
CA PHE A 49 7.17 -14.23 -8.61
C PHE A 49 7.03 -14.63 -7.14
N THR A 50 7.77 -13.94 -6.28
CA THR A 50 7.83 -14.20 -4.83
C THR A 50 6.99 -13.20 -4.04
N ASN A 51 6.83 -13.48 -2.74
CA ASN A 51 6.03 -12.64 -1.84
C ASN A 51 6.54 -11.19 -1.75
N GLU A 52 7.83 -10.96 -2.00
CA GLU A 52 8.41 -9.63 -1.88
C GLU A 52 8.11 -8.76 -3.10
N LYS A 53 7.97 -9.36 -4.28
CA LYS A 53 7.47 -8.63 -5.46
C LYS A 53 6.04 -8.22 -5.28
N VAL A 54 5.23 -9.09 -4.66
CA VAL A 54 3.86 -8.78 -4.29
C VAL A 54 3.83 -7.64 -3.28
N SER A 55 4.70 -7.62 -2.26
CA SER A 55 4.73 -6.55 -1.26
C SER A 55 5.15 -5.19 -1.85
N VAL A 56 6.10 -5.16 -2.79
CA VAL A 56 6.46 -3.94 -3.53
C VAL A 56 5.32 -3.45 -4.42
N ALA A 57 4.62 -4.36 -5.11
CA ALA A 57 3.43 -4.01 -5.87
C ALA A 57 2.32 -3.45 -4.98
N MET A 58 2.12 -4.04 -3.78
CA MET A 58 1.17 -3.55 -2.78
C MET A 58 1.53 -2.15 -2.28
N LEU A 59 2.81 -1.88 -2.03
CA LEU A 59 3.28 -0.54 -1.66
C LEU A 59 3.04 0.47 -2.78
N GLY A 60 3.39 0.13 -4.02
CA GLY A 60 3.13 0.99 -5.17
C GLY A 60 1.64 1.30 -5.35
N PHE A 61 0.79 0.27 -5.24
CA PHE A 61 -0.66 0.42 -5.32
C PHE A 61 -1.23 1.24 -4.16
N GLY A 62 -0.72 1.04 -2.94
CA GLY A 62 -1.12 1.80 -1.76
C GLY A 62 -0.80 3.29 -1.89
N ILE A 63 0.41 3.62 -2.32
CA ILE A 63 0.84 5.02 -2.58
C ILE A 63 -0.04 5.64 -3.67
N PHE A 64 -0.29 4.92 -4.76
CA PHE A 64 -1.16 5.38 -5.84
C PHE A 64 -2.58 5.71 -5.34
N MET A 65 -3.16 4.83 -4.53
CA MET A 65 -4.48 5.03 -3.91
C MET A 65 -4.51 6.24 -2.97
N ILE A 66 -3.46 6.46 -2.19
CA ILE A 66 -3.32 7.64 -1.31
C ILE A 66 -3.31 8.92 -2.14
N VAL A 67 -2.51 8.97 -3.20
CA VAL A 67 -2.42 10.13 -4.11
C VAL A 67 -3.75 10.44 -4.77
N LEU A 68 -4.46 9.42 -5.27
CA LEU A 68 -5.82 9.61 -5.81
C LEU A 68 -6.81 10.10 -4.77
N GLY A 69 -6.70 9.60 -3.53
CA GLY A 69 -7.51 10.06 -2.40
C GLY A 69 -7.34 11.55 -2.16
N PHE A 70 -6.11 12.06 -2.14
CA PHE A 70 -5.83 13.49 -1.94
C PHE A 70 -6.32 14.36 -3.11
N ARG A 71 -6.08 13.96 -4.36
CA ARG A 71 -6.56 14.72 -5.54
C ARG A 71 -8.09 14.89 -5.53
N LYS A 72 -8.82 13.86 -5.11
CA LYS A 72 -10.29 13.90 -5.02
C LYS A 72 -10.81 14.79 -3.89
N HIS A 73 -10.00 15.03 -2.85
CA HIS A 73 -10.32 15.96 -1.77
C HIS A 73 -10.11 17.41 -2.18
N GLU A 74 -9.09 17.73 -2.97
CA GLU A 74 -8.85 19.09 -3.48
C GLU A 74 -9.91 19.53 -4.47
N GLN A 75 -10.35 18.63 -5.35
CA GLN A 75 -11.37 18.91 -6.37
C GLN A 75 -12.79 19.12 -5.80
N LYS A 76 -12.98 18.90 -4.49
CA LYS A 76 -14.24 19.10 -3.77
C LYS A 76 -14.22 20.33 -2.83
N ARG A 77 -13.08 21.03 -2.74
CA ARG A 77 -12.97 22.38 -2.15
C ARG A 77 -13.23 23.44 -3.21
#